data_AF-A0A3P3WA03-F1
#
_entry.id   AF-A0A3P3WA03-F1
#
_cell.length_a   1.000
_cell.length_b   1.000
_cell.length_c   1.000
_cell.angle_alpha   90.00
_cell.angle_beta   90.00
_cell.angle_gamma   90.00
#
_symmetry.space_group_name_H-M   'P 1'
#
loop_
_entity.id
_entity.type
_entity.pdbx_description
1 polymer ?
#
loop_
_entity_poly.entity_id
_entity_poly.type
_entity_poly.pdbx_seq_one_letter_code
_entity_poly.pdbx_strand_id
1 'polypeptide(L)'
;MKRIRVTLRKKSISNGKLSLYLDYYPPFFNSESGNYSRREFLKLYLIAKPSSQIEKILNAENLHRAELICSRRQNEVNKEFIYTPFELEELKKKEIGRKSFLDFFKKEASLRTGKNLALWESAIKHFEKFLKNRDLLFEEVDADLIE
;
A
#
# COMPACT_ATOMS: atom_id res chain seq x y z
N MET A 1 -10.97 10.35 -6.03
CA MET A 1 -11.17 9.31 -5.00
C MET A 1 -12.17 9.81 -3.95
N LYS A 2 -13.08 8.95 -3.47
CA LYS A 2 -14.02 9.35 -2.40
C LYS A 2 -13.27 9.39 -1.07
N ARG A 3 -13.11 10.58 -0.49
CA ARG A 3 -12.46 10.80 0.81
C ARG A 3 -13.27 10.12 1.91
N ILE A 4 -12.63 9.26 2.71
CA ILE A 4 -13.24 8.63 3.89
C ILE A 4 -13.26 9.64 5.03
N ARG A 5 -14.45 9.94 5.55
CA ARG A 5 -14.60 10.76 6.76
C ARG A 5 -14.46 9.88 7.99
N VAL A 6 -13.59 10.28 8.92
CA VAL A 6 -13.40 9.66 10.22
C VAL A 6 -14.00 10.58 11.28
N THR A 7 -14.92 10.07 12.08
CA THR A 7 -15.59 10.86 13.14
C THR A 7 -15.45 10.15 14.47
N LEU A 8 -14.90 10.85 15.47
CA LEU A 8 -14.89 10.36 16.85
C LEU A 8 -16.31 10.40 17.43
N ARG A 9 -16.78 9.26 17.93
CA ARG A 9 -18.10 9.11 18.56
C ARG A 9 -17.99 8.44 19.92
N LYS A 10 -19.08 8.57 20.69
CA LYS A 10 -19.23 7.99 22.03
C LYS A 10 -20.39 7.01 22.01
N LYS A 11 -20.26 5.87 22.69
CA LYS A 11 -21.33 4.88 22.89
C LYS A 11 -21.45 4.56 24.36
N SER A 12 -22.64 4.68 24.93
CA SER A 12 -22.90 4.23 26.30
C SER A 12 -22.69 2.73 26.42
N ILE A 13 -21.96 2.32 27.44
CA ILE A 13 -21.73 0.92 27.81
C ILE A 13 -22.15 0.70 29.28
N SER A 14 -22.05 -0.53 29.76
CA SER A 14 -22.34 -0.86 31.15
C SER A 14 -21.48 -0.06 32.13
N ASN A 15 -21.92 -0.03 33.40
CA ASN A 15 -21.21 0.58 34.52
C ASN A 15 -20.98 2.10 34.38
N GLY A 16 -21.92 2.81 33.74
CA GLY A 16 -21.87 4.28 33.66
C GLY A 16 -20.68 4.81 32.86
N LYS A 17 -20.13 4.03 31.93
CA LYS A 17 -19.01 4.41 31.06
C LYS A 17 -19.49 4.71 29.64
N LEU A 18 -18.72 5.53 28.93
CA LEU A 18 -18.88 5.78 27.50
C LEU A 18 -17.63 5.25 26.79
N SER A 19 -17.81 4.33 25.84
CA SER A 19 -16.73 3.87 24.97
C SER A 19 -16.52 4.84 23.81
N LEU A 20 -15.27 5.19 23.54
CA LEU A 20 -14.87 6.00 22.39
C LEU A 20 -14.57 5.10 21.19
N TYR A 21 -15.10 5.47 20.03
CA TYR A 21 -14.91 4.75 18.78
C TYR A 21 -14.89 5.71 17.58
N LEU A 22 -14.28 5.27 16.49
CA LEU A 22 -14.27 5.99 15.22
C LEU A 22 -15.35 5.44 14.30
N ASP A 23 -16.10 6.32 13.66
CA ASP A 23 -17.09 6.01 12.61
C ASP A 23 -16.56 6.48 11.27
N TYR A 24 -16.44 5.55 10.33
CA TYR A 24 -15.87 5.74 8.99
C TYR A 24 -16.99 5.78 7.95
N TYR A 25 -17.00 6.80 7.08
CA TYR A 25 -17.92 6.86 5.95
C TYR A 25 -17.23 7.34 4.66
N PRO A 26 -17.19 6.54 3.58
CA PRO A 26 -17.62 5.13 3.51
C PRO A 26 -16.79 4.20 4.42
N PRO A 27 -17.22 2.94 4.65
CA PRO A 27 -16.46 1.96 5.44
C PRO A 27 -15.02 1.80 4.94
N PHE A 28 -14.08 1.59 5.87
CA PHE A 28 -12.67 1.35 5.54
C PHE A 28 -12.39 -0.16 5.45
N PHE A 29 -11.43 -0.56 4.61
CA PHE A 29 -10.99 -1.95 4.55
C PHE A 29 -10.07 -2.26 5.74
N ASN A 30 -10.42 -3.25 6.55
CA ASN A 30 -9.57 -3.72 7.64
C ASN A 30 -8.75 -4.92 7.15
N SER A 31 -7.42 -4.73 7.07
CA SER A 31 -6.49 -5.77 6.63
C SER A 31 -6.39 -6.95 7.59
N GLU A 32 -6.61 -6.75 8.90
CA GLU A 32 -6.54 -7.81 9.90
C GLU A 32 -7.74 -8.77 9.79
N SER A 33 -8.94 -8.22 9.53
CA SER A 33 -10.16 -9.03 9.40
C SER A 33 -10.53 -9.38 7.96
N GLY A 34 -9.83 -8.84 6.97
CA GLY A 34 -10.08 -9.01 5.54
C GLY A 34 -11.41 -8.44 5.04
N ASN A 35 -12.09 -7.61 5.84
CA ASN A 35 -13.44 -7.13 5.56
C ASN A 35 -13.56 -5.61 5.76
N TYR A 36 -14.55 -5.00 5.10
CA TYR A 36 -14.86 -3.59 5.32
C TYR A 36 -15.52 -3.39 6.69
N SER A 37 -14.99 -2.47 7.49
CA SER A 37 -15.58 -2.06 8.76
C SER A 37 -15.98 -0.59 8.73
N ARG A 38 -17.12 -0.30 9.36
CA ARG A 38 -17.58 1.07 9.60
C ARG A 38 -17.08 1.65 10.91
N ARG A 39 -16.74 0.79 11.89
CA ARG A 39 -16.47 1.22 13.27
C ARG A 39 -15.19 0.59 13.81
N GLU A 40 -14.41 1.40 14.52
CA GLU A 40 -13.21 0.96 15.24
C GLU A 40 -13.30 1.44 16.69
N PHE A 41 -13.38 0.51 17.64
CA PHE A 41 -13.45 0.83 19.07
C PHE A 41 -12.04 1.03 19.64
N LEU A 42 -11.79 2.22 20.22
CA LEU A 42 -10.44 2.62 20.65
C LEU A 42 -10.01 2.00 21.98
N LYS A 43 -10.90 1.25 22.64
CA LYS A 43 -10.74 0.77 24.03
C LYS A 43 -10.41 1.89 25.03
N LEU A 44 -10.77 3.12 24.69
CA LEU A 44 -10.75 4.29 25.56
C LEU A 44 -12.16 4.52 26.11
N TYR A 45 -12.24 4.88 27.38
CA TYR A 45 -13.50 5.04 28.11
C TYR A 45 -13.55 6.38 28.82
N LEU A 46 -14.75 6.96 28.86
CA LEU A 46 -15.08 8.12 29.68
C LEU A 46 -16.05 7.70 30.77
N ILE A 47 -15.99 8.38 31.91
CA ILE A 47 -17.01 8.31 32.96
C ILE A 47 -18.18 9.18 32.51
N ALA A 48 -19.39 8.62 32.43
CA ALA A 48 -20.56 9.33 31.87
C ALA A 48 -21.02 10.51 32.72
N LYS A 49 -20.87 10.40 34.04
CA LYS A 49 -21.21 11.44 35.02
C LYS A 49 -20.02 11.65 35.98
N PRO A 50 -18.96 12.35 35.54
CA PRO A 50 -17.80 12.58 36.39
C PRO A 50 -18.17 13.53 37.53
N SER A 51 -17.92 13.08 38.75
CA SER A 51 -18.22 13.78 40.00
C SER A 51 -16.99 14.50 40.57
N SER A 52 -15.81 13.87 40.50
CA SER A 52 -14.58 14.42 41.06
C SER A 52 -13.74 15.18 40.01
N GLN A 53 -12.86 16.06 40.47
CA GLN A 53 -11.92 16.76 39.58
C GLN A 53 -10.98 15.79 38.86
N ILE A 54 -10.56 14.71 39.54
CA ILE A 54 -9.70 13.67 38.97
C ILE A 54 -10.42 12.96 37.81
N GLU A 55 -11.70 12.63 37.98
CA GLU A 55 -12.51 12.00 36.93
C GLU A 55 -12.67 12.90 35.70
N LYS A 56 -12.81 14.22 35.91
CA LYS A 56 -12.86 15.21 34.82
C LYS A 56 -11.54 15.29 34.07
N ILE A 57 -10.41 15.29 34.78
CA ILE A 57 -9.06 15.29 34.18
C ILE A 57 -8.85 14.02 33.35
N LEU A 58 -9.17 12.85 33.92
CA LEU A 58 -9.03 11.56 33.22
C LEU A 58 -9.89 11.49 31.95
N ASN A 59 -11.12 12.02 32.01
CA ASN A 59 -11.97 12.14 30.82
C ASN A 59 -11.35 13.07 29.76
N ALA A 60 -10.79 14.21 30.17
CA ALA A 60 -10.14 15.15 29.26
C ALA A 60 -8.91 14.52 28.57
N GLU A 61 -8.06 13.82 29.33
CA GLU A 61 -6.91 13.10 28.76
C GLU A 61 -7.33 12.02 27.77
N ASN A 62 -8.33 11.19 28.12
CA ASN A 62 -8.80 10.13 27.25
C ASN A 62 -9.47 10.68 25.98
N LEU A 63 -10.18 11.80 26.09
CA LEU A 63 -10.76 12.47 24.93
C LEU A 63 -9.65 13.02 24.02
N HIS A 64 -8.63 13.67 24.58
CA HIS A 64 -7.50 14.20 23.82
C HIS A 64 -6.72 13.09 23.10
N ARG A 65 -6.45 11.96 23.79
CA ARG A 65 -5.85 10.77 23.16
C ARG A 65 -6.70 10.27 21.98
N ALA A 66 -8.03 10.22 22.14
CA ALA A 66 -8.92 9.77 21.09
C ALA A 66 -8.97 10.73 19.88
N GLU A 67 -8.89 12.04 20.11
CA GLU A 67 -8.78 13.06 19.04
C GLU A 67 -7.49 12.91 18.25
N LEU A 68 -6.36 12.66 18.93
CA LEU A 68 -5.08 12.41 18.26
C LEU A 68 -5.14 11.14 17.39
N ILE A 69 -5.75 10.06 17.90
CA ILE A 69 -5.97 8.83 17.11
C ILE A 69 -6.89 9.12 15.92
N CYS A 70 -7.98 9.86 16.10
CA CYS A 70 -8.89 10.23 15.01
C CYS A 70 -8.17 11.01 13.90
N SER A 71 -7.34 11.98 14.26
CA SER A 71 -6.53 12.76 13.31
C SER A 71 -5.55 11.87 12.53
N ARG A 72 -4.84 10.98 13.24
CA ARG A 72 -3.93 10.02 12.60
C ARG A 72 -4.67 9.10 11.63
N ARG A 73 -5.80 8.52 12.04
CA ARG A 73 -6.63 7.64 11.19
C ARG A 73 -7.18 8.39 9.98
N GLN A 74 -7.62 9.63 10.14
CA GLN A 74 -8.08 10.47 9.04
C GLN A 74 -6.99 10.64 7.97
N ASN A 75 -5.72 10.78 8.38
CA ASN A 75 -4.60 10.86 7.44
C ASN A 75 -4.32 9.49 6.81
N GLU A 76 -4.29 8.41 7.59
CA GLU A 76 -4.03 7.04 7.09
C GLU A 76 -5.03 6.62 6.00
N VAL A 77 -6.33 6.80 6.25
CA VAL A 77 -7.38 6.34 5.31
C VAL A 77 -7.56 7.27 4.11
N ASN A 78 -6.95 8.45 4.12
CA ASN A 78 -6.99 9.41 3.01
C ASN A 78 -5.62 9.80 2.48
N LYS A 79 -4.58 8.98 2.73
CA LYS A 79 -3.31 9.17 2.02
C LYS A 79 -3.63 9.19 0.53
N GLU A 80 -3.25 10.29 -0.15
CA GLU A 80 -3.50 10.47 -1.58
C GLU A 80 -2.87 9.36 -2.42
N PHE A 81 -1.83 8.72 -1.88
CA PHE A 81 -1.19 7.55 -2.43
C PHE A 81 -1.11 6.46 -1.35
N ILE A 82 -1.62 5.27 -1.67
CA ILE A 82 -1.49 4.05 -0.84
C ILE A 82 0.01 3.71 -0.64
N TYR A 83 0.84 4.16 -1.58
CA TYR A 83 2.28 3.96 -1.63
C TYR A 83 3.02 5.29 -1.49
N THR A 84 4.08 5.30 -0.70
CA THR A 84 5.11 6.34 -0.72
C THR A 84 5.76 6.42 -2.11
N PRO A 85 6.40 7.54 -2.48
CA PRO A 85 7.17 7.64 -3.72
C PRO A 85 8.19 6.50 -3.88
N PHE A 86 8.82 6.08 -2.78
CA PHE A 86 9.75 4.95 -2.76
C PHE A 86 9.07 3.62 -3.11
N GLU A 87 7.92 3.30 -2.50
CA GLU A 87 7.17 2.08 -2.80
C GLU A 87 6.65 2.08 -4.26
N LEU A 88 6.29 3.24 -4.80
CA LEU A 88 5.93 3.37 -6.22
C LEU A 88 7.12 3.07 -7.14
N GLU A 89 8.32 3.55 -6.79
CA GLU A 89 9.53 3.23 -7.54
C GLU A 89 9.86 1.73 -7.49
N GLU A 90 9.71 1.09 -6.32
CA GLU A 90 9.89 -0.36 -6.21
C GLU A 90 8.88 -1.16 -7.03
N LEU A 91 7.61 -0.76 -7.00
CA LEU A 91 6.57 -1.39 -7.82
C LEU A 91 6.87 -1.22 -9.31
N LYS A 92 7.31 -0.03 -9.72
CA LYS A 92 7.71 0.24 -11.10
C LYS A 92 8.92 -0.61 -11.53
N LYS A 93 9.92 -0.76 -10.65
CA LYS A 93 11.07 -1.66 -10.91
C LYS A 93 10.63 -3.10 -11.07
N LYS A 94 9.74 -3.61 -10.20
CA LYS A 94 9.19 -4.98 -10.33
C LYS A 94 8.35 -5.15 -11.59
N GLU A 95 7.56 -4.16 -11.97
CA GLU A 95 6.78 -4.19 -13.21
C GLU A 95 7.69 -4.22 -14.44
N ILE A 96 8.76 -3.41 -14.46
CA ILE A 96 9.77 -3.43 -15.53
C ILE A 96 10.53 -4.75 -15.54
N GLY A 97 10.94 -5.26 -14.37
CA GLY A 97 11.66 -6.51 -14.21
C GLY A 97 10.92 -7.71 -14.80
N ARG A 98 9.59 -7.74 -14.69
CA ARG A 98 8.73 -8.80 -15.26
C ARG A 98 8.46 -8.69 -16.76
N LYS A 99 8.97 -7.67 -17.44
CA LYS A 99 8.83 -7.56 -18.91
C LYS A 99 9.84 -8.49 -19.58
N SER A 100 9.47 -9.01 -20.75
CA SER A 100 10.38 -9.82 -21.57
C SER A 100 11.56 -8.98 -22.05
N PHE A 101 12.76 -9.40 -21.65
CA PHE A 101 14.01 -8.88 -22.21
C PHE A 101 14.18 -9.34 -23.66
N LEU A 102 13.78 -10.57 -23.98
CA LEU A 102 13.95 -11.12 -25.32
C LEU A 102 13.12 -10.36 -26.37
N ASP A 103 11.89 -9.99 -26.03
CA ASP A 103 11.04 -9.14 -26.88
C ASP A 103 11.63 -7.75 -27.06
N PHE A 104 12.18 -7.15 -25.99
CA PHE A 104 12.91 -5.91 -26.08
C PHE A 104 14.12 -6.03 -27.02
N PHE A 105 14.90 -7.10 -26.88
CA PHE A 105 16.09 -7.34 -27.69
C PHE A 105 15.77 -7.52 -29.19
N LYS A 106 14.70 -8.25 -29.51
CA LYS A 106 14.18 -8.38 -30.88
C LYS A 106 13.68 -7.06 -31.44
N LYS A 107 12.97 -6.27 -30.62
CA LYS A 107 12.50 -4.94 -31.02
C LYS A 107 13.67 -4.02 -31.35
N GLU A 108 14.72 -4.01 -30.53
CA GLU A 108 15.94 -3.24 -30.78
C GLU A 108 16.67 -3.70 -32.06
N ALA A 109 16.69 -5.01 -32.34
CA ALA A 109 17.25 -5.54 -33.58
C ALA A 109 16.47 -5.08 -34.82
N SER A 110 15.13 -5.02 -34.74
CA SER A 110 14.27 -4.60 -35.86
C SER A 110 14.50 -3.15 -36.32
N LEU A 111 15.10 -2.32 -35.46
CA LEU A 111 15.48 -0.94 -35.78
C LEU A 111 16.81 -0.85 -36.57
N ARG A 112 17.55 -1.97 -36.70
CA ARG A 112 18.83 -2.03 -37.40
C ARG A 112 18.62 -2.34 -38.87
N THR A 113 19.58 -1.95 -39.71
CA THR A 113 19.52 -2.16 -41.16
C THR A 113 20.83 -2.74 -41.70
N GLY A 114 20.76 -3.39 -42.86
CA GLY A 114 21.93 -3.91 -43.57
C GLY A 114 22.70 -4.99 -42.80
N LYS A 115 24.04 -4.97 -42.87
CA LYS A 115 24.91 -5.96 -42.23
C LYS A 115 24.74 -6.02 -40.71
N ASN A 116 24.38 -4.90 -40.08
CA ASN A 116 24.14 -4.85 -38.64
C ASN A 116 22.89 -5.64 -38.26
N LEU A 117 21.82 -5.59 -39.06
CA LEU A 117 20.62 -6.39 -38.81
C LEU A 117 20.94 -7.89 -38.81
N ALA A 118 21.65 -8.37 -39.83
CA ALA A 118 22.00 -9.80 -39.95
C ALA A 118 22.83 -10.30 -38.76
N LEU A 119 23.73 -9.47 -38.23
CA LEU A 119 24.51 -9.81 -37.03
C LEU A 119 23.62 -9.94 -35.79
N TRP A 120 22.70 -8.99 -35.59
CA TRP A 120 21.76 -9.00 -34.47
C TRP A 120 20.79 -10.18 -34.55
N GLU A 121 20.25 -10.49 -35.74
CA GLU A 121 19.40 -11.67 -35.94
C GLU A 121 20.13 -12.97 -35.62
N SER A 122 21.41 -13.07 -36.01
CA SER A 122 22.23 -14.23 -35.68
C SER A 122 22.46 -14.34 -34.17
N ALA A 123 22.83 -13.24 -33.52
CA ALA A 123 23.01 -13.18 -32.06
C ALA A 123 21.73 -13.57 -31.31
N ILE A 124 20.56 -13.06 -31.73
CA ILE A 124 19.26 -13.42 -31.14
C ILE A 124 19.01 -14.91 -31.28
N LYS A 125 19.20 -15.52 -32.47
CA LYS A 125 18.99 -16.97 -32.67
C LYS A 125 19.86 -17.82 -31.77
N HIS A 126 21.14 -17.44 -31.59
CA HIS A 126 22.04 -18.12 -30.67
C HIS A 126 21.58 -17.96 -29.22
N PHE A 127 21.14 -16.76 -28.84
CA PHE A 127 20.66 -16.47 -27.50
C PHE A 127 19.36 -17.20 -27.16
N GLU A 128 18.40 -17.25 -28.07
CA GLU A 128 17.18 -18.06 -27.93
C GLU A 128 17.49 -19.54 -27.73
N LYS A 129 18.48 -20.07 -28.49
CA LYS A 129 18.92 -21.45 -28.35
C LYS A 129 19.59 -21.70 -26.99
N PHE A 130 20.42 -20.78 -26.51
CA PHE A 130 21.04 -20.84 -25.18
C PHE A 130 19.96 -20.90 -24.08
N LEU A 131 18.91 -20.08 -24.23
CA LEU A 131 17.74 -20.05 -23.37
C LEU A 131 16.79 -21.25 -23.58
N LYS A 132 17.09 -22.19 -24.49
CA LYS A 132 16.21 -23.31 -24.86
C LYS A 132 14.80 -22.86 -25.27
N ASN A 133 14.72 -21.73 -25.96
CA ASN A 133 13.48 -21.05 -26.36
C ASN A 133 12.57 -20.62 -25.18
N ARG A 134 13.09 -20.56 -23.95
CA ARG A 134 12.40 -19.90 -22.83
C ARG A 134 12.54 -18.38 -22.97
N ASP A 135 11.54 -17.66 -22.48
CA ASP A 135 11.66 -16.22 -22.34
C ASP A 135 12.58 -15.85 -21.17
N LEU A 136 13.24 -14.70 -21.28
CA LEU A 136 14.10 -14.13 -20.26
C LEU A 136 13.50 -12.80 -19.83
N LEU A 137 13.26 -12.65 -18.53
CA LEU A 137 12.74 -11.41 -17.96
C LEU A 137 13.88 -10.43 -17.64
N PHE A 138 13.58 -9.13 -17.62
CA PHE A 138 14.57 -8.11 -17.22
C PHE A 138 15.13 -8.33 -15.80
N GLU A 139 14.35 -8.89 -14.89
CA GLU A 139 14.80 -9.20 -13.53
C GLU A 139 15.77 -10.39 -13.46
N GLU A 140 15.85 -11.21 -14.51
CA GLU A 140 16.78 -12.34 -14.63
C GLU A 140 18.09 -11.97 -15.34
N VAL A 141 18.24 -10.72 -15.80
CA VAL A 141 19.48 -10.22 -16.42
C VAL A 141 20.39 -9.69 -15.32
N ASP A 142 21.29 -10.55 -14.84
CA ASP A 142 22.29 -10.24 -13.83
C ASP A 142 23.73 -10.45 -14.35
N ALA A 143 24.71 -10.21 -13.49
CA ALA A 143 26.12 -10.38 -13.84
C ALA A 143 26.45 -11.85 -14.19
N ASP A 144 25.84 -12.81 -13.50
CA ASP A 144 26.07 -14.24 -13.71
C ASP A 144 25.58 -14.72 -15.08
N LEU A 145 24.54 -14.08 -15.64
CA LEU A 145 24.08 -14.36 -17.00
C LEU A 145 25.05 -13.82 -18.08
N ILE A 146 25.73 -12.71 -17.78
CA ILE A 146 26.55 -11.96 -18.75
C ILE A 146 28.01 -12.47 -18.76
N GLU A 147 28.51 -12.97 -17.63
CA GLU A 147 29.84 -13.57 -17.47
C GLU A 147 29.94 -15.00 -18.01
#